data_AF-A0A3M9MNX2-F1
#
_entry.id   AF-A0A3M9MNX2-F1
#
_cell.length_a   1.000
_cell.length_b   1.000
_cell.length_c   1.000
_cell.angle_alpha   90.00
_cell.angle_beta   90.00
_cell.angle_gamma   90.00
#
_symmetry.space_group_name_H-M   'P 1'
#
loop_
_entity.id
_entity.type
_entity.pdbx_description
1 polymer ?
#
loop_
_entity_poly.entity_id
_entity_poly.type
_entity_poly.pdbx_seq_one_letter_code
_entity_poly.pdbx_strand_id
1 'polypeptide(L)'
;MPLQDQHRYMMEQTNYGEDALHHLFLLVEAQDATCMLNLAGHPLRIREVVFQMVENGCRVSKVEADGYNTFLYDKEVTEIYDYLTTIIKVKFMHV
;
A
#
# COMPACT_ATOMS: atom_id res chain seq x y z
N MET A 1 27.34 17.82 -16.19
CA MET A 1 27.42 16.69 -15.23
C MET A 1 27.50 15.40 -16.02
N PRO A 2 28.35 14.43 -15.65
CA PRO A 2 28.44 13.16 -16.34
C PRO A 2 27.18 12.31 -16.09
N LEU A 3 26.65 11.66 -17.12
CA LEU A 3 25.47 10.77 -17.04
C LEU A 3 25.62 9.62 -16.02
N GLN A 4 26.85 9.23 -15.70
CA GLN A 4 27.14 8.15 -14.74
C GLN A 4 26.81 8.51 -13.29
N ASP A 5 26.96 9.78 -12.90
CA ASP A 5 26.60 10.23 -11.55
C ASP A 5 25.08 10.28 -11.34
N GLN A 6 24.31 10.43 -12.42
CA GLN A 6 22.85 10.53 -12.38
C GLN A 6 22.18 9.17 -12.13
N HIS A 7 22.75 8.08 -12.66
CA HIS A 7 22.35 6.70 -12.30
C HIS A 7 22.68 6.36 -10.85
N ARG A 8 23.82 6.87 -10.34
CA ARG A 8 24.25 6.65 -8.95
C ARG A 8 23.37 7.41 -7.96
N TYR A 9 22.99 8.66 -8.28
CA TYR A 9 22.04 9.45 -7.50
C TYR A 9 20.61 8.88 -7.48
N MET A 10 20.17 8.21 -8.55
CA MET A 10 18.87 7.51 -8.54
C MET A 10 18.90 6.22 -7.73
N MET A 11 20.03 5.51 -7.66
CA MET A 11 20.16 4.30 -6.83
C MET A 11 20.34 4.60 -5.34
N GLU A 12 20.92 5.76 -4.97
CA GLU A 12 21.08 6.18 -3.58
C GLU A 12 19.77 6.57 -2.87
N GLN A 13 18.66 6.78 -3.60
CA GLN A 13 17.33 6.94 -2.99
C GLN A 13 16.62 5.63 -2.65
N THR A 14 17.24 4.48 -2.93
CA THR A 14 16.68 3.14 -2.68
C THR A 14 17.46 2.39 -1.59
N ASN A 15 17.91 3.09 -0.55
CA ASN A 15 18.31 2.43 0.69
C ASN A 15 17.05 2.00 1.48
N TYR A 16 16.28 1.08 0.93
CA TYR A 16 15.46 0.22 1.79
C TYR A 16 16.47 -0.70 2.47
N GLY A 17 16.97 -0.31 3.65
CA GLY A 17 17.71 -1.24 4.48
C GLY A 17 16.91 -2.53 4.53
N GLU A 18 17.55 -3.67 4.30
CA GLU A 18 16.90 -4.98 4.15
C GLU A 18 16.03 -5.34 5.39
N ASP A 19 16.21 -4.63 6.50
CA ASP A 19 15.45 -4.75 7.76
C ASP A 19 14.37 -3.67 7.99
N ALA A 20 14.20 -2.72 7.06
CA ALA A 20 13.33 -1.56 7.28
C ALA A 20 11.86 -1.90 6.98
N LEU A 21 11.12 -2.26 8.03
CA LEU A 21 9.67 -2.42 7.99
C LEU A 21 9.02 -1.09 7.57
N HIS A 22 8.28 -1.13 6.47
CA HIS A 22 7.57 0.04 5.93
C HIS A 22 6.10 0.00 6.30
N HIS A 23 5.57 1.17 6.61
CA HIS A 23 4.14 1.39 6.82
C HIS A 23 3.54 2.22 5.69
N LEU A 24 2.38 1.81 5.20
CA LEU A 24 1.69 2.48 4.10
C LEU A 24 0.18 2.42 4.28
N PHE A 25 -0.48 3.57 4.16
CA PHE A 25 -1.93 3.64 4.10
C PHE A 25 -2.38 3.83 2.65
N LEU A 26 -3.34 3.02 2.22
CA LEU A 26 -3.85 3.03 0.85
C LEU A 26 -5.37 3.14 0.85
N LEU A 27 -5.89 3.96 -0.07
CA LEU A 27 -7.27 3.91 -0.53
C LEU A 27 -7.31 3.09 -1.82
N VAL A 28 -8.15 2.05 -1.83
CA VAL A 28 -8.34 1.12 -2.93
C VAL A 28 -9.80 1.15 -3.35
N GLU A 29 -10.07 1.58 -4.58
CA GLU A 29 -11.40 1.56 -5.16
C GLU A 29 -11.52 0.35 -6.09
N ALA A 30 -12.42 -0.57 -5.73
CA ALA A 30 -12.85 -1.68 -6.57
C ALA A 30 -14.22 -1.37 -7.21
N GLN A 31 -14.75 -2.30 -7.99
CA GLN A 31 -16.04 -2.12 -8.68
C GLN A 31 -17.23 -2.02 -7.72
N ASP A 32 -17.20 -2.77 -6.62
CA ASP A 32 -18.30 -2.97 -5.68
C ASP A 32 -17.96 -2.53 -4.25
N ALA A 33 -16.75 -2.05 -4.02
CA ALA A 33 -16.28 -1.67 -2.69
C ALA A 33 -15.20 -0.59 -2.74
N THR A 34 -15.10 0.16 -1.65
CA THR A 34 -13.99 1.04 -1.34
C THR A 34 -13.30 0.52 -0.09
N CYS A 35 -11.99 0.33 -0.16
CA CYS A 35 -11.19 -0.22 0.93
C CYS A 35 -10.13 0.78 1.39
N MET A 36 -9.91 0.87 2.69
CA MET A 36 -8.78 1.54 3.31
C MET A 36 -7.87 0.48 3.91
N LEU A 37 -6.61 0.45 3.49
CA LEU A 37 -5.63 -0.54 3.93
C LEU A 37 -4.54 0.14 4.74
N ASN A 38 -4.17 -0.50 5.85
CA ASN A 38 -2.95 -0.22 6.61
C ASN A 38 -2.00 -1.40 6.39
N LEU A 39 -0.96 -1.19 5.58
CA LEU A 39 0.05 -2.17 5.24
C LEU A 39 1.31 -1.94 6.08
N ALA A 40 1.85 -3.01 6.63
CA ALA A 40 3.08 -3.02 7.39
C ALA A 40 3.95 -4.22 6.97
N GLY A 41 5.12 -4.00 6.41
CA GLY A 41 5.96 -5.12 5.95
C GLY A 41 7.18 -4.73 5.13
N HIS A 42 7.82 -5.73 4.54
CA HIS A 42 8.97 -5.51 3.67
C HIS A 42 8.55 -4.72 2.41
N PRO A 43 9.32 -3.71 1.97
CA PRO A 43 8.97 -2.85 0.84
C PRO A 43 8.65 -3.59 -0.47
N LEU A 44 9.37 -4.69 -0.75
CA LEU A 44 9.09 -5.52 -1.93
C LEU A 44 7.72 -6.19 -1.85
N ARG A 45 7.32 -6.67 -0.67
CA ARG A 45 5.99 -7.29 -0.47
C ARG A 45 4.86 -6.27 -0.60
N ILE A 46 5.05 -5.08 -0.04
CA ILE A 46 4.08 -3.98 -0.19
C ILE A 46 3.93 -3.63 -1.68
N ARG A 47 5.03 -3.55 -2.43
CA ARG A 47 4.99 -3.30 -3.89
C ARG A 47 4.26 -4.41 -4.66
N GLU A 48 4.53 -5.67 -4.35
CA GLU A 48 3.85 -6.82 -4.97
C GLU A 48 2.33 -6.74 -4.77
N VAL A 49 1.88 -6.44 -3.55
CA VAL A 49 0.46 -6.31 -3.22
C VAL A 49 -0.20 -5.15 -3.99
N VAL A 50 0.44 -3.98 -4.01
CA VAL A 50 -0.04 -2.82 -4.77
C VAL A 50 -0.14 -3.14 -6.27
N PHE A 51 0.88 -3.82 -6.82
CA PHE A 51 0.88 -4.23 -8.21
C PHE A 51 -0.27 -5.20 -8.52
N GLN A 52 -0.50 -6.21 -7.67
CA GLN A 52 -1.61 -7.14 -7.82
C GLN A 52 -2.99 -6.44 -7.76
N MET A 53 -3.17 -5.44 -6.89
CA MET A 53 -4.42 -4.67 -6.85
C MET A 53 -4.68 -3.94 -8.16
N VAL A 54 -3.67 -3.28 -8.71
CA VAL A 54 -3.77 -2.56 -9.99
C VAL A 54 -4.04 -3.53 -11.15
N GLU A 55 -3.34 -4.67 -11.21
CA GLU A 55 -3.57 -5.71 -12.22
C GLU A 55 -4.98 -6.29 -12.15
N ASN A 56 -5.58 -6.36 -10.96
CA ASN A 56 -6.98 -6.78 -10.77
C ASN A 56 -8.00 -5.65 -11.03
N GLY A 57 -7.58 -4.51 -11.58
CA GLY A 57 -8.46 -3.41 -11.99
C GLY A 57 -8.86 -2.44 -10.87
N CYS A 58 -8.22 -2.51 -9.70
CA CYS A 58 -8.45 -1.55 -8.63
C CYS A 58 -7.74 -0.23 -8.92
N ARG A 59 -8.35 0.89 -8.53
CA ARG A 59 -7.63 2.18 -8.41
C ARG A 59 -7.02 2.28 -7.03
N VAL A 60 -5.71 2.47 -6.96
CA VAL A 60 -4.96 2.54 -5.70
C VAL A 60 -4.36 3.94 -5.55
N SER A 61 -4.56 4.55 -4.39
CA SER A 61 -3.97 5.84 -4.03
C SER A 61 -3.40 5.80 -2.62
N LYS A 62 -2.26 6.45 -2.42
CA LYS A 62 -1.67 6.61 -1.08
C LYS A 62 -2.47 7.66 -0.31
N VAL A 63 -2.72 7.38 0.97
CA VAL A 63 -3.39 8.30 1.89
C VAL A 63 -2.58 8.45 3.17
N GLU A 64 -2.97 9.43 3.99
CA GLU A 64 -2.41 9.63 5.33
C GLU A 64 -3.17 8.79 6.38
N ALA A 65 -2.55 8.59 7.53
CA ALA A 65 -3.13 7.85 8.65
C ALA A 65 -4.49 8.41 9.10
N ASP A 66 -4.65 9.74 9.05
CA ASP A 66 -5.91 10.41 9.42
C ASP A 66 -7.06 9.94 8.53
N GLY A 67 -6.82 9.80 7.21
CA GLY A 67 -7.82 9.31 6.27
C GLY A 67 -8.27 7.87 6.59
N TYR A 68 -7.33 7.01 7.00
CA TYR A 68 -7.61 5.65 7.44
C TYR A 68 -8.42 5.59 8.74
N ASN A 69 -8.14 6.50 9.69
CA ASN A 69 -8.80 6.54 10.99
C ASN A 69 -10.23 7.08 10.92
N THR A 70 -10.49 8.03 10.02
CA THR A 70 -11.82 8.63 9.84
C THR A 70 -12.69 7.92 8.80
N PHE A 71 -12.17 6.89 8.14
CA PHE A 71 -12.92 6.15 7.14
C PHE A 71 -14.11 5.42 7.76
N LEU A 72 -15.30 5.60 7.18
CA LEU A 72 -16.50 4.85 7.54
C LEU A 72 -16.53 3.54 6.76
N TYR A 73 -16.70 2.42 7.45
CA TYR A 73 -16.63 1.09 6.88
C TYR A 73 -17.71 0.18 7.45
N ASP A 74 -18.08 -0.84 6.68
CA ASP A 74 -19.05 -1.87 7.08
C ASP A 74 -18.35 -3.04 7.78
N LYS A 75 -17.14 -3.36 7.33
CA LYS A 75 -16.36 -4.51 7.84
C LYS A 75 -14.88 -4.18 7.96
N GLU A 76 -14.24 -4.69 9.00
CA GLU A 76 -12.78 -4.68 9.16
C GLU A 76 -12.24 -6.12 9.15
N VAL A 77 -11.13 -6.33 8.46
CA VAL A 77 -10.43 -7.62 8.35
C VAL A 77 -8.94 -7.38 8.58
N THR A 78 -8.30 -8.23 9.39
CA THR A 78 -6.85 -8.24 9.55
C THR A 78 -6.30 -9.52 8.92
N GLU A 79 -5.34 -9.37 8.01
CA GLU A 79 -4.61 -10.47 7.39
C GLU A 79 -3.13 -10.39 7.75
N ILE A 80 -2.55 -11.53 8.09
CA ILE A 80 -1.13 -11.64 8.45
C ILE A 80 -0.53 -12.75 7.60
N TYR A 81 0.45 -12.38 6.79
CA TYR A 81 1.30 -13.27 6.00
C TYR A 81 2.74 -13.06 6.43
N ASP A 82 3.62 -14.04 6.16
CA ASP A 82 5.04 -13.92 6.52
C ASP A 82 5.61 -12.59 6.00
N TYR A 83 6.02 -11.72 6.94
CA TYR A 83 6.60 -10.39 6.70
C TYR A 83 5.65 -9.32 6.12
N LEU A 84 4.33 -9.54 6.14
CA LEU A 84 3.32 -8.55 5.76
C LEU A 84 2.07 -8.65 6.66
N THR A 85 1.76 -7.56 7.35
CA THR A 85 0.49 -7.37 8.06
C THR A 85 -0.36 -6.35 7.32
N THR A 86 -1.64 -6.67 7.13
CA THR A 86 -2.60 -5.84 6.41
C THR A 86 -3.88 -5.72 7.22
N ILE A 87 -4.27 -4.49 7.60
CA ILE A 87 -5.60 -4.23 8.18
C ILE A 87 -6.45 -3.53 7.13
N ILE A 88 -7.57 -4.15 6.75
CA ILE A 88 -8.46 -3.73 5.68
C ILE A 88 -9.79 -3.27 6.27
N LYS A 89 -10.14 -2.02 6.06
CA LYS A 89 -11.49 -1.49 6.30
C LYS A 89 -12.24 -1.43 4.98
N VAL A 90 -13.38 -2.12 4.88
CA VAL A 90 -14.16 -2.27 3.65
C VAL A 90 -15.49 -1.55 3.79
N LYS A 91 -15.81 -0.71 2.82
CA LYS A 91 -17.13 -0.10 2.62
C LYS A 91 -17.71 -0.61 1.31
N PHE A 92 -18.83 -1.31 1.35
CA PHE A 92 -19.50 -1.82 0.15
C PHE A 92 -20.30 -0.71 -0.51
N MET A 93 -20.30 -0.69 -1.84
CA MET A 93 -21.21 0.17 -2.60
C MET A 93 -22.58 -0.51 -2.58
N HIS A 94 -23.50 0.01 -1.75
CA HIS A 94 -24.89 -0.43 -1.81
C HIS A 94 -25.45 -0.07 -3.19
N VAL A 95 -25.77 -1.09 -3.98
CA VAL A 95 -26.52 -0.98 -5.23
C VAL A 95 -28.01 -0.91 -4.92
#